data_AF-A0A0A9ZAZ3-F1
#
_entry.id   AF-A0A0A9ZAZ3-F1
#
_cell.length_a   1.000
_cell.length_b   1.000
_cell.length_c   1.000
_cell.angle_alpha   90.00
_cell.angle_beta   90.00
_cell.angle_gamma   90.00
#
_symmetry.space_group_name_H-M   'P 1'
#
loop_
_entity.id
_entity.type
_entity.pdbx_description
1 polymer ?
#
loop_
_entity_poly.entity_id
_entity_poly.type
_entity_poly.pdbx_seq_one_letter_code
_entity_poly.pdbx_strand_id
1 'polypeptide(L)'
;MEGLPFLPGYTFNDVTRQQHNVSPNFVYKNGYPIVKEPSTGVGGEPLDIEGVLYCHTPDPVSYDPSLTYGRTQQHVPSMFKPHFVLYDKKCLAFKAFFKQGVPNSPNEHYRVHHVNLTYFLEDDTVQIAEPTTPDAGYPQGTIVRRCKLPKNTLGEYFHWKDLNNGVDLSANGIVYHICSCDKWTREYLMSQGVEVNEDEPLPKDPYTDRRIMENTTKSYKTPSFADKFYKFLVYDKKVLRFTGVWDDRDSEYGTFDKYSILYYLADDTFEIQKLPLGREERAEPYAPIEN
;
A
#
# COMPACT_ATOMS: atom_id res chain seq x y z
N MET A 1 38.08 56.06 -43.72
CA MET A 1 38.79 56.65 -42.56
C MET A 1 39.69 55.58 -42.01
N GLU A 2 40.84 55.35 -42.63
CA GLU A 2 41.80 54.35 -42.13
C GLU A 2 42.79 55.03 -41.18
N GLY A 3 43.07 54.41 -40.04
CA GLY A 3 44.14 54.82 -39.13
C GLY A 3 43.81 55.92 -38.10
N LEU A 4 42.55 56.32 -37.95
CA LEU A 4 42.17 57.24 -36.86
C LEU A 4 42.00 56.49 -35.53
N PRO A 5 42.52 57.02 -34.41
CA PRO A 5 42.38 56.38 -33.10
C PRO A 5 40.94 56.50 -32.58
N PHE A 6 40.46 55.47 -31.89
CA PHE A 6 39.14 55.45 -31.22
C PHE A 6 39.14 56.30 -29.94
N LEU A 7 39.47 57.59 -30.05
CA LEU A 7 39.32 58.55 -28.96
C LEU A 7 37.97 59.28 -29.09
N PRO A 8 37.38 59.71 -27.96
CA PRO A 8 36.19 60.55 -27.97
C PRO A 8 36.42 61.79 -28.85
N GLY A 9 35.58 61.98 -29.87
CA GLY A 9 35.69 63.09 -30.84
C GLY A 9 36.26 62.72 -32.21
N TYR A 10 36.87 61.54 -32.37
CA TYR A 10 37.27 60.99 -33.69
C TYR A 10 36.31 59.93 -34.24
N THR A 11 35.13 59.81 -33.64
CA THR A 11 34.04 58.93 -34.10
C THR A 11 32.98 59.74 -34.82
N PHE A 12 32.65 59.37 -36.06
CA PHE A 12 31.65 60.04 -36.87
C PHE A 12 30.41 59.16 -36.95
N ASN A 13 29.28 59.63 -36.42
CA ASN A 13 28.00 58.95 -36.56
C ASN A 13 27.34 59.39 -37.86
N ASP A 14 26.88 58.44 -38.67
CA ASP A 14 26.11 58.75 -39.88
C ASP A 14 24.67 59.14 -39.49
N VAL A 15 24.35 60.43 -39.67
CA VAL A 15 23.03 61.01 -39.38
C VAL A 15 21.97 60.67 -40.45
N THR A 16 22.38 60.11 -41.59
CA THR A 16 21.46 59.72 -42.67
C THR A 16 20.89 58.32 -42.50
N ARG A 17 21.39 57.58 -41.49
CA ARG A 17 20.96 56.22 -41.17
C ARG A 17 19.47 56.18 -40.78
N GLN A 18 18.68 55.42 -41.54
CA GLN A 18 17.26 55.26 -41.29
C GLN A 18 16.89 53.88 -40.70
N GLN A 19 17.78 52.89 -40.81
CA GLN A 19 17.54 51.52 -40.32
C GLN A 19 18.39 51.23 -39.08
N HIS A 20 17.70 50.91 -37.98
CA HIS A 20 18.30 50.61 -36.67
C HIS A 20 17.83 49.26 -36.11
N ASN A 21 17.26 48.40 -36.95
CA ASN A 21 16.85 47.06 -36.57
C ASN A 21 18.07 46.22 -36.16
N VAL A 22 17.92 45.47 -35.07
CA VAL A 22 18.95 44.58 -34.54
C VAL A 22 18.57 43.14 -34.87
N SER A 23 19.53 42.37 -35.38
CA SER A 23 19.34 40.94 -35.63
C SER A 23 19.13 40.19 -34.30
N PRO A 24 18.12 39.32 -34.18
CA PRO A 24 17.88 38.55 -32.96
C PRO A 24 18.92 37.43 -32.82
N ASN A 25 20.06 37.78 -32.22
CA ASN A 25 21.17 36.86 -32.00
C ASN A 25 20.98 36.02 -30.74
N PHE A 26 20.16 36.46 -29.79
CA PHE A 26 19.80 35.72 -28.60
C PHE A 26 18.36 35.22 -28.73
N VAL A 27 18.17 33.91 -28.91
CA VAL A 27 16.85 33.31 -29.18
C VAL A 27 16.63 32.11 -28.27
N TYR A 28 15.43 31.99 -27.70
CA TYR A 28 15.03 30.76 -27.02
C TYR A 28 14.45 29.75 -28.01
N LYS A 29 14.99 28.53 -28.01
CA LYS A 29 14.43 27.40 -28.79
C LYS A 29 14.26 26.20 -27.87
N ASN A 30 13.03 25.69 -27.77
CA ASN A 30 12.68 24.56 -26.90
C ASN A 30 13.11 24.76 -25.42
N GLY A 31 13.01 25.99 -24.90
CA GLY A 31 13.37 26.33 -23.53
C GLY A 31 14.84 26.67 -23.29
N TYR A 32 15.71 26.55 -24.30
CA TYR A 32 17.14 26.85 -24.17
C TYR A 32 17.52 28.18 -24.81
N PRO A 33 18.34 29.01 -24.13
CA PRO A 33 18.92 30.20 -24.75
C PRO A 33 19.98 29.76 -25.78
N ILE A 34 19.77 30.12 -27.03
CA ILE A 34 20.70 29.89 -28.14
C ILE A 34 21.27 31.24 -28.56
N VAL A 35 22.60 31.32 -28.60
CA VAL A 35 23.32 32.43 -29.21
C VAL A 35 23.60 32.06 -30.66
N LYS A 36 23.07 32.85 -31.60
CA LYS A 36 23.40 32.78 -33.02
C LYS A 36 24.57 33.70 -33.29
N GLU A 37 25.48 33.27 -34.15
CA GLU A 37 26.50 34.17 -34.68
C GLU A 37 25.81 35.29 -35.48
N PRO A 38 26.15 36.56 -35.23
CA PRO A 38 25.59 37.66 -35.99
C PRO A 38 25.98 37.48 -37.46
N SER A 39 25.02 37.54 -38.37
CA SER A 39 25.28 37.56 -39.81
C SER A 39 25.41 38.98 -40.37
N THR A 40 24.80 39.95 -39.70
CA THR A 40 24.76 41.36 -40.08
C THR A 40 24.76 42.23 -38.83
N GLY A 41 25.33 43.42 -38.96
CA GLY A 41 25.28 44.48 -37.96
C GLY A 41 23.89 45.11 -37.85
N VAL A 42 23.80 46.15 -37.01
CA VAL A 42 22.57 46.95 -36.88
C VAL A 42 22.17 47.49 -38.26
N GLY A 43 20.89 47.60 -38.57
CA GLY A 43 20.46 48.14 -39.86
C GLY A 43 20.75 47.27 -41.08
N GLY A 44 21.26 46.04 -40.90
CA GLY A 44 21.65 45.15 -42.00
C GLY A 44 23.02 45.46 -42.61
N GLU A 45 23.84 46.29 -41.97
CA GLU A 45 25.22 46.57 -42.41
C GLU A 45 26.09 45.30 -42.34
N PRO A 46 27.04 45.11 -43.28
CA PRO A 46 28.00 44.01 -43.19
C PRO A 46 28.85 44.16 -41.91
N LEU A 47 29.24 43.02 -41.32
CA LEU A 47 30.06 43.03 -40.11
C LEU A 47 31.51 43.40 -40.46
N ASP A 48 32.13 44.25 -39.65
CA ASP A 48 33.54 44.67 -39.83
C ASP A 48 34.51 43.48 -39.86
N ILE A 49 34.13 42.37 -39.23
CA ILE A 49 34.90 41.11 -39.14
C ILE A 49 35.10 40.46 -40.52
N GLU A 50 34.21 40.71 -41.47
CA GLU A 50 34.30 40.22 -42.86
C GLU A 50 35.07 41.19 -43.78
N GLY A 51 35.47 42.36 -43.26
CA GLY A 51 36.25 43.35 -43.99
C GLY A 51 37.71 42.91 -44.19
N VAL A 52 38.30 43.33 -45.30
CA VAL A 52 39.71 43.03 -45.68
C VAL A 52 40.71 43.49 -44.59
N LEU A 53 40.36 44.50 -43.79
CA LEU A 53 41.17 44.99 -42.66
C LEU A 53 41.35 43.97 -41.52
N TYR A 54 40.44 43.01 -41.38
CA TYR A 54 40.48 41.94 -40.37
C TYR A 54 40.63 40.55 -41.01
N CYS A 55 40.88 40.50 -42.33
CA CYS A 55 41.34 39.31 -43.02
C CYS A 55 42.73 38.96 -42.46
N HIS A 56 42.76 38.10 -41.44
CA HIS A 56 43.95 37.32 -41.17
C HIS A 56 44.21 36.48 -42.41
N THR A 57 45.25 36.82 -43.17
CA THR A 57 45.83 35.89 -44.15
C THR A 57 45.98 34.56 -43.42
N PRO A 58 45.30 33.47 -43.84
CA PRO A 58 45.37 32.24 -43.11
C PRO A 58 46.81 31.77 -43.16
N ASP A 59 47.47 31.70 -42.00
CA ASP A 59 48.70 30.96 -41.88
C ASP A 59 48.43 29.55 -42.42
N PRO A 60 49.22 29.04 -43.38
CA PRO A 60 48.96 27.73 -44.00
C PRO A 60 49.07 26.56 -43.01
N VAL A 61 49.48 26.86 -41.76
CA VAL A 61 49.62 25.91 -40.66
C VAL A 61 48.79 26.40 -39.46
N SER A 62 47.47 26.50 -39.64
CA SER A 62 46.55 26.64 -38.51
C SER A 62 46.64 25.36 -37.66
N TYR A 63 47.34 25.43 -36.52
CA TYR A 63 47.38 24.34 -35.55
C TYR A 63 45.98 24.09 -35.00
N ASP A 64 45.34 22.98 -35.40
CA ASP A 64 44.09 22.50 -34.82
C ASP A 64 44.42 21.64 -33.58
N PRO A 65 44.23 22.17 -32.35
CA PRO A 65 44.51 21.44 -31.12
C PRO A 65 43.67 20.16 -30.97
N SER A 66 42.55 20.05 -31.69
CA SER A 66 41.73 18.83 -31.68
C SER A 66 42.42 17.62 -32.36
N LEU A 67 43.43 17.85 -33.21
CA LEU A 67 44.26 16.79 -33.79
C LEU A 67 45.29 16.22 -32.81
N THR A 68 45.73 17.03 -31.84
CA THR A 68 46.73 16.62 -30.83
C THR A 68 46.08 16.02 -29.60
N TYR A 69 44.99 16.62 -29.12
CA TYR A 69 44.32 16.23 -27.87
C TYR A 69 43.01 15.47 -28.08
N GLY A 70 42.60 15.27 -29.34
CA GLY A 70 41.29 14.71 -29.68
C GLY A 70 40.17 15.74 -29.55
N ARG A 71 39.08 15.54 -30.28
CA ARG A 71 37.86 16.34 -30.11
C ARG A 71 37.23 15.97 -28.78
N THR A 72 37.08 16.94 -27.89
CA THR A 72 36.31 16.77 -26.66
C THR A 72 34.89 16.34 -27.01
N GLN A 73 34.35 15.33 -26.32
CA GLN A 73 32.94 14.95 -26.44
C GLN A 73 32.10 16.20 -26.16
N GLN A 74 31.42 16.72 -27.19
CA GLN A 74 30.51 17.84 -27.00
C GLN A 74 29.37 17.32 -26.13
N HIS A 75 29.24 17.86 -24.92
CA HIS A 75 28.12 17.54 -24.04
C HIS A 75 26.84 18.00 -24.73
N VAL A 76 26.12 17.04 -25.35
CA VAL A 76 24.83 17.31 -25.93
C VAL A 76 23.90 17.67 -24.78
N PRO A 77 23.37 18.90 -24.69
CA PRO A 77 22.45 19.24 -23.62
C PRO A 77 21.25 18.30 -23.72
N SER A 78 20.94 17.64 -22.61
CA SER A 78 19.72 16.85 -22.45
C SER A 78 18.52 17.68 -22.92
N MET A 79 17.63 17.08 -23.71
CA MET A 79 16.41 17.77 -24.14
C MET A 79 15.52 18.07 -22.91
N PHE A 80 15.06 19.31 -22.78
CA PHE A 80 14.19 19.73 -21.69
C PHE A 80 12.89 18.97 -21.81
N LYS A 81 12.57 18.18 -20.79
CA LYS A 81 11.31 17.46 -20.69
C LYS A 81 10.50 18.13 -19.59
N PRO A 82 9.31 18.67 -19.89
CA PRO A 82 8.48 19.28 -18.87
C PRO A 82 7.97 18.22 -17.88
N HIS A 83 7.63 18.67 -16.67
CA HIS A 83 7.28 17.80 -15.55
C HIS A 83 6.13 16.82 -15.87
N PHE A 84 5.06 17.30 -16.49
CA PHE A 84 3.92 16.47 -16.88
C PHE A 84 4.27 15.37 -17.90
N VAL A 85 5.34 15.53 -18.69
CA VAL A 85 5.82 14.48 -19.61
C VAL A 85 6.74 13.49 -18.90
N LEU A 86 7.54 13.97 -17.96
CA LEU A 86 8.45 13.11 -17.18
C LEU A 86 7.71 12.15 -16.26
N TYR A 87 6.57 12.60 -15.73
CA TYR A 87 5.78 11.91 -14.72
C TYR A 87 4.40 11.44 -15.21
N ASP A 88 4.15 11.48 -16.52
CA ASP A 88 2.92 10.95 -17.12
C ASP A 88 2.66 9.51 -16.63
N LYS A 89 1.47 9.28 -16.08
CA LYS A 89 1.00 7.99 -15.52
C LYS A 89 1.84 7.41 -14.39
N LYS A 90 2.73 8.20 -13.78
CA LYS A 90 3.47 7.80 -12.58
C LYS A 90 2.72 8.29 -11.34
N CYS A 91 2.31 7.36 -10.49
CA CYS A 91 1.51 7.66 -9.31
C CYS A 91 1.93 6.80 -8.12
N LEU A 92 2.10 7.45 -6.97
CA LEU A 92 2.46 6.81 -5.71
C LEU A 92 1.19 6.28 -5.05
N ALA A 93 1.20 5.02 -4.65
CA ALA A 93 0.06 4.32 -4.09
C ALA A 93 0.35 3.88 -2.66
N PHE A 94 -0.55 4.26 -1.75
CA PHE A 94 -0.49 3.97 -0.33
C PHE A 94 -1.78 3.29 0.13
N LYS A 95 -1.65 2.38 1.10
CA LYS A 95 -2.75 1.80 1.86
C LYS A 95 -2.89 2.57 3.15
N ALA A 96 -4.09 3.05 3.42
CA ALA A 96 -4.39 3.79 4.63
C ALA A 96 -5.72 3.30 5.22
N PHE A 97 -6.02 3.71 6.44
CA PHE A 97 -7.33 3.51 7.03
C PHE A 97 -7.77 4.74 7.82
N PHE A 98 -9.07 4.85 8.08
CA PHE A 98 -9.60 5.75 9.08
C PHE A 98 -10.64 5.04 9.93
N LYS A 99 -10.84 5.54 11.15
CA LYS A 99 -11.85 5.00 12.09
C LYS A 99 -13.07 5.91 12.08
N GLN A 100 -14.24 5.34 11.82
CA GLN A 100 -15.52 6.03 11.91
C GLN A 100 -16.21 5.63 13.21
N GLY A 101 -16.54 6.61 14.06
CA GLY A 101 -17.34 6.37 15.25
C GLY A 101 -18.80 6.02 14.89
N VAL A 102 -19.34 4.98 15.50
CA VAL A 102 -20.74 4.56 15.32
C VAL A 102 -21.48 4.74 16.64
N PRO A 103 -22.24 5.84 16.81
CA PRO A 103 -23.04 6.03 18.01
C PRO A 103 -24.23 5.07 18.02
N ASN A 104 -24.65 4.64 19.21
CA ASN A 104 -25.90 3.90 19.47
C ASN A 104 -26.03 2.52 18.79
N SER A 105 -24.92 1.87 18.44
CA SER A 105 -24.95 0.45 18.05
C SER A 105 -24.68 -0.44 19.27
N PRO A 106 -25.47 -1.51 19.49
CA PRO A 106 -25.23 -2.45 20.59
C PRO A 106 -24.01 -3.35 20.34
N ASN A 107 -23.55 -3.43 19.09
CA ASN A 107 -22.57 -4.41 18.63
C ASN A 107 -21.19 -3.81 18.35
N GLU A 108 -21.11 -2.50 18.09
CA GLU A 108 -19.86 -1.85 17.66
C GLU A 108 -19.80 -0.41 18.17
N HIS A 109 -18.60 0.07 18.48
CA HIS A 109 -18.35 1.48 18.86
C HIS A 109 -17.69 2.27 17.72
N TYR A 110 -16.96 1.59 16.84
CA TYR A 110 -16.31 2.17 15.68
C TYR A 110 -16.22 1.14 14.56
N ARG A 111 -16.09 1.63 13.33
CA ARG A 111 -15.78 0.85 12.13
C ARG A 111 -14.46 1.31 11.55
N VAL A 112 -13.70 0.37 11.00
CA VAL A 112 -12.44 0.68 10.29
C VAL A 112 -12.70 0.64 8.79
N HIS A 113 -12.43 1.75 8.12
CA HIS A 113 -12.52 1.85 6.66
C HIS A 113 -11.12 1.82 6.06
N HIS A 114 -10.85 0.82 5.23
CA HIS A 114 -9.61 0.74 4.47
C HIS A 114 -9.73 1.58 3.21
N VAL A 115 -8.68 2.34 2.88
CA VAL A 115 -8.67 3.21 1.70
C VAL A 115 -7.36 3.09 0.94
N ASN A 116 -7.43 3.35 -0.36
CA ASN A 116 -6.28 3.52 -1.23
C ASN A 116 -6.07 5.01 -1.46
N LEU A 117 -4.89 5.49 -1.11
CA LEU A 117 -4.45 6.86 -1.37
C LEU A 117 -3.50 6.83 -2.57
N THR A 118 -3.82 7.63 -3.60
CA THR A 118 -3.02 7.75 -4.82
C THR A 118 -2.55 9.20 -4.96
N TYR A 119 -1.25 9.41 -5.04
CA TYR A 119 -0.62 10.70 -5.34
C TYR A 119 -0.13 10.69 -6.79
N PHE A 120 -0.55 11.65 -7.60
CA PHE A 120 -0.16 11.77 -9.00
C PHE A 120 1.06 12.69 -9.13
N LEU A 121 2.19 12.16 -9.60
CA LEU A 121 3.43 12.91 -9.71
C LEU A 121 3.40 13.96 -10.83
N GLU A 122 2.48 13.84 -11.79
CA GLU A 122 2.38 14.75 -12.94
C GLU A 122 1.92 16.17 -12.57
N ASP A 123 1.06 16.29 -11.56
CA ASP A 123 0.38 17.55 -11.20
C ASP A 123 0.26 17.79 -9.69
N ASP A 124 0.88 16.96 -8.86
CA ASP A 124 0.86 17.04 -7.39
C ASP A 124 -0.56 16.98 -6.81
N THR A 125 -1.39 16.10 -7.36
CA THR A 125 -2.76 15.86 -6.87
C THR A 125 -2.90 14.55 -6.12
N VAL A 126 -3.87 14.49 -5.22
CA VAL A 126 -4.17 13.31 -4.40
C VAL A 126 -5.61 12.87 -4.66
N GLN A 127 -5.81 11.55 -4.71
CA GLN A 127 -7.12 10.91 -4.73
C GLN A 127 -7.18 9.87 -3.60
N ILE A 128 -8.33 9.80 -2.92
CA ILE A 128 -8.57 8.80 -1.88
C ILE A 128 -9.83 8.03 -2.25
N ALA A 129 -9.71 6.71 -2.37
CA ALA A 129 -10.82 5.84 -2.74
C ALA A 129 -10.86 4.60 -1.84
N GLU A 130 -12.06 4.28 -1.37
CA GLU A 130 -12.35 3.04 -0.67
C GLU A 130 -12.59 1.91 -1.68
N PRO A 131 -11.91 0.75 -1.53
CA PRO A 131 -12.18 -0.41 -2.37
C PRO A 131 -13.59 -0.96 -2.14
N THR A 132 -14.25 -1.33 -3.23
CA THR A 132 -15.59 -1.94 -3.17
C THR A 132 -15.52 -3.29 -2.47
N THR A 133 -16.33 -3.45 -1.42
CA THR A 133 -16.44 -4.66 -0.62
C THR A 133 -17.88 -5.14 -0.66
N PRO A 134 -18.15 -6.42 -0.99
CA PRO A 134 -19.51 -6.93 -1.05
C PRO A 134 -20.20 -6.82 0.32
N ASP A 135 -21.49 -6.51 0.28
CA ASP A 135 -22.35 -6.40 1.46
C ASP A 135 -21.86 -5.39 2.51
N ALA A 136 -21.09 -4.36 2.13
CA ALA A 136 -20.60 -3.34 3.06
C ALA A 136 -21.74 -2.57 3.76
N GLY A 137 -22.87 -2.37 3.07
CA GLY A 137 -24.04 -1.69 3.63
C GLY A 137 -23.90 -0.16 3.72
N TYR A 138 -22.90 0.42 3.06
CA TYR A 138 -22.67 1.87 2.97
C TYR A 138 -22.11 2.22 1.58
N PRO A 139 -22.23 3.48 1.11
CA PRO A 139 -21.72 3.90 -0.19
C PRO A 139 -20.18 3.85 -0.21
N GLN A 140 -19.62 3.21 -1.24
CA GLN A 140 -18.17 3.02 -1.42
C GLN A 140 -17.68 3.69 -2.71
N GLY A 141 -16.35 3.80 -2.84
CA GLY A 141 -15.68 4.34 -4.02
C GLY A 141 -14.84 5.58 -3.67
N THR A 142 -14.82 6.56 -4.56
CA THR A 142 -13.98 7.77 -4.40
C THR A 142 -14.53 8.67 -3.30
N ILE A 143 -13.81 8.77 -2.19
CA ILE A 143 -14.12 9.67 -1.06
C ILE A 143 -13.61 11.07 -1.36
N VAL A 144 -12.35 11.17 -1.80
CA VAL A 144 -11.72 12.43 -2.19
C VAL A 144 -11.41 12.35 -3.68
N ARG A 145 -12.09 13.20 -4.46
CA ARG A 145 -11.80 13.35 -5.89
C ARG A 145 -10.40 13.91 -6.08
N ARG A 146 -9.78 13.57 -7.21
CA ARG A 146 -8.44 14.04 -7.59
C ARG A 146 -8.35 15.57 -7.50
N CYS A 147 -7.59 16.06 -6.53
CA CYS A 147 -7.37 17.49 -6.32
C CYS A 147 -6.04 17.74 -5.59
N LYS A 148 -5.58 18.99 -5.57
CA LYS A 148 -4.46 19.39 -4.70
C LYS A 148 -4.97 19.46 -3.27
N LEU A 149 -4.47 18.57 -2.42
CA LEU A 149 -4.95 18.44 -1.06
C LEU A 149 -4.31 19.52 -0.17
N PRO A 150 -5.09 20.41 0.47
CA PRO A 150 -4.53 21.41 1.36
C PRO A 150 -4.05 20.76 2.66
N LYS A 151 -2.82 21.07 3.06
CA LYS A 151 -2.23 20.68 4.35
C LYS A 151 -2.76 21.56 5.47
N ASN A 152 -2.76 22.87 5.22
CA ASN A 152 -3.02 23.92 6.21
C ASN A 152 -4.03 24.94 5.67
N THR A 153 -4.62 25.74 6.57
CA THR A 153 -5.47 26.89 6.19
C THR A 153 -4.67 28.00 5.48
N LEU A 154 -3.33 27.94 5.53
CA LEU A 154 -2.41 28.90 4.91
C LEU A 154 -2.20 28.69 3.40
N GLY A 155 -2.86 27.70 2.79
CA GLY A 155 -2.77 27.42 1.35
C GLY A 155 -1.58 26.55 0.94
N GLU A 156 -0.91 25.91 1.89
CA GLU A 156 0.10 24.88 1.60
C GLU A 156 -0.58 23.58 1.19
N TYR A 157 -0.02 22.89 0.19
CA TYR A 157 -0.53 21.61 -0.30
C TYR A 157 0.38 20.47 0.13
N PHE A 158 -0.20 19.27 0.28
CA PHE A 158 0.59 18.07 0.50
C PHE A 158 1.51 17.80 -0.68
N HIS A 159 2.77 17.53 -0.39
CA HIS A 159 3.75 17.07 -1.35
C HIS A 159 4.05 15.59 -1.09
N TRP A 160 4.57 14.87 -2.08
CA TRP A 160 4.95 13.46 -1.91
C TRP A 160 5.99 13.23 -0.80
N LYS A 161 6.71 14.29 -0.40
CA LYS A 161 7.70 14.27 0.70
C LYS A 161 7.06 14.23 2.08
N ASP A 162 5.81 14.68 2.19
CA ASP A 162 5.04 14.65 3.43
C ASP A 162 4.38 13.29 3.67
N LEU A 163 4.45 12.37 2.70
CA LEU A 163 3.79 11.06 2.74
C LEU A 163 4.81 9.97 3.06
N ASN A 164 4.56 9.22 4.15
CA ASN A 164 5.35 8.05 4.52
C ASN A 164 4.45 7.07 5.31
N ASN A 165 4.90 5.83 5.48
CA ASN A 165 4.23 4.86 6.35
C ASN A 165 4.26 5.35 7.81
N GLY A 166 3.16 5.18 8.54
CA GLY A 166 2.95 5.67 9.91
C GLY A 166 2.57 7.15 10.00
N VAL A 167 2.42 7.85 8.88
CA VAL A 167 2.06 9.29 8.87
C VAL A 167 0.55 9.47 8.70
N ASP A 168 0.00 10.40 9.46
CA ASP A 168 -1.39 10.82 9.39
C ASP A 168 -1.59 11.93 8.34
N LEU A 169 -2.60 11.74 7.49
CA LEU A 169 -3.02 12.69 6.46
C LEU A 169 -4.45 13.15 6.71
N SER A 170 -4.66 14.44 6.88
CA SER A 170 -5.99 15.03 7.06
C SER A 170 -6.58 15.50 5.73
N ALA A 171 -7.77 15.02 5.37
CA ALA A 171 -8.53 15.50 4.22
C ALA A 171 -10.02 15.63 4.57
N ASN A 172 -10.63 16.79 4.27
CA ASN A 172 -12.05 17.08 4.49
C ASN A 172 -12.53 16.79 5.93
N GLY A 173 -11.68 17.01 6.93
CA GLY A 173 -12.00 16.76 8.34
C GLY A 173 -11.87 15.30 8.79
N ILE A 174 -11.45 14.40 7.89
CA ILE A 174 -11.15 12.99 8.20
C ILE A 174 -9.62 12.83 8.23
N VAL A 175 -9.12 12.12 9.24
CA VAL A 175 -7.70 11.77 9.36
C VAL A 175 -7.50 10.34 8.90
N TYR A 176 -6.64 10.16 7.91
CA TYR A 176 -6.26 8.90 7.31
C TYR A 176 -4.86 8.52 7.77
N HIS A 177 -4.72 7.35 8.37
CA HIS A 177 -3.44 6.83 8.80
C HIS A 177 -2.83 5.95 7.71
N ILE A 178 -1.66 6.31 7.20
CA ILE A 178 -0.96 5.56 6.14
C ILE A 178 -0.23 4.38 6.77
N CYS A 179 -0.51 3.15 6.33
CA CYS A 179 0.10 1.94 6.88
C CYS A 179 1.24 1.40 6.01
N SER A 180 1.00 1.31 4.70
CA SER A 180 1.94 0.69 3.77
C SER A 180 1.89 1.35 2.40
N CYS A 181 2.93 1.13 1.61
CA CYS A 181 3.05 1.65 0.25
C CYS A 181 3.33 0.53 -0.76
N ASP A 182 2.96 0.75 -2.01
CA ASP A 182 3.29 -0.20 -3.09
C ASP A 182 4.81 -0.29 -3.32
N LYS A 183 5.27 -1.40 -3.89
CA LYS A 183 6.69 -1.64 -4.17
C LYS A 183 7.31 -0.53 -5.03
N TRP A 184 6.61 -0.10 -6.09
CA TRP A 184 7.09 0.98 -6.94
C TRP A 184 7.21 2.31 -6.19
N THR A 185 6.25 2.58 -5.29
CA THR A 185 6.24 3.78 -4.46
C THR A 185 7.43 3.79 -3.50
N ARG A 186 7.72 2.65 -2.87
CA ARG A 186 8.88 2.46 -2.00
C ARG A 186 10.18 2.73 -2.76
N GLU A 187 10.36 2.11 -3.93
CA GLU A 187 11.54 2.30 -4.77
C GLU A 187 11.71 3.75 -5.24
N TYR A 188 10.61 4.42 -5.62
CA TYR A 188 10.63 5.82 -6.01
C TYR A 188 11.07 6.71 -4.85
N LEU A 189 10.45 6.59 -3.67
CA LEU A 189 10.79 7.39 -2.50
C LEU A 189 12.26 7.20 -2.09
N MET A 190 12.73 5.95 -2.07
CA MET A 190 14.14 5.63 -1.80
C MET A 190 15.08 6.25 -2.85
N SER A 191 14.72 6.23 -4.14
CA SER A 191 15.51 6.86 -5.21
C SER A 191 15.63 8.38 -5.08
N GLN A 192 14.63 9.02 -4.45
CA GLN A 192 14.62 10.46 -4.18
C GLN A 192 15.27 10.80 -2.83
N GLY A 193 15.82 9.81 -2.11
CA GLY A 193 16.49 9.99 -0.83
C GLY A 193 15.55 10.05 0.38
N VAL A 194 14.31 9.59 0.25
CA VAL A 194 13.39 9.43 1.39
C VAL A 194 13.51 8.03 1.98
N GLU A 195 13.77 7.97 3.28
CA GLU A 195 13.74 6.73 4.04
C GLU A 195 12.29 6.34 4.35
N VAL A 196 11.85 5.23 3.77
CA VAL A 196 10.47 4.73 3.93
C VAL A 196 10.39 3.87 5.19
N ASN A 197 9.44 4.17 6.07
CA ASN A 197 9.25 3.40 7.30
C ASN A 197 8.79 1.95 6.99
N GLU A 198 8.95 1.08 7.99
CA GLU A 198 8.44 -0.29 7.91
C GLU A 198 6.92 -0.31 7.71
N ASP A 199 6.41 -1.36 7.06
CA ASP A 199 4.98 -1.48 6.80
C ASP A 199 4.22 -1.80 8.10
N GLU A 200 3.20 -1.02 8.40
CA GLU A 200 2.30 -1.29 9.52
C GLU A 200 1.15 -2.22 9.09
N PRO A 201 0.74 -3.17 9.94
CA PRO A 201 -0.40 -4.02 9.62
C PRO A 201 -1.70 -3.21 9.65
N LEU A 202 -2.51 -3.36 8.60
CA LEU A 202 -3.85 -2.76 8.55
C LEU A 202 -4.70 -3.30 9.72
N PRO A 203 -5.33 -2.42 10.53
CA PRO A 203 -6.18 -2.87 11.61
C PRO A 203 -7.40 -3.58 11.07
N LYS A 204 -7.76 -4.68 11.73
CA LYS A 204 -8.99 -5.43 11.43
C LYS A 204 -10.20 -4.67 11.96
N ASP A 205 -11.28 -4.72 11.19
CA ASP A 205 -12.56 -4.17 11.59
C ASP A 205 -13.32 -5.16 12.47
N PRO A 206 -13.62 -4.84 13.75
CA PRO A 206 -14.31 -5.75 14.66
C PRO A 206 -15.66 -6.24 14.12
N TYR A 207 -16.37 -5.36 13.39
CA TYR A 207 -17.66 -5.68 12.79
C TYR A 207 -17.52 -6.72 11.67
N THR A 208 -16.59 -6.49 10.75
CA THR A 208 -16.29 -7.42 9.65
C THR A 208 -15.82 -8.77 10.16
N ASP A 209 -14.90 -8.80 11.14
CA ASP A 209 -14.39 -10.05 11.73
C ASP A 209 -15.52 -10.87 12.38
N ARG A 210 -16.40 -10.21 13.16
CA ARG A 210 -17.55 -10.88 13.79
C ARG A 210 -18.50 -11.45 12.74
N ARG A 211 -18.80 -10.68 11.69
CA ARG A 211 -19.70 -11.11 10.61
C ARG A 211 -19.15 -12.31 9.85
N ILE A 212 -17.85 -12.32 9.56
CA ILE A 212 -17.20 -13.47 8.91
C ILE A 212 -17.32 -14.69 9.82
N MET A 213 -17.03 -14.56 11.12
CA MET A 213 -17.13 -15.65 12.09
C MET A 213 -18.55 -16.23 12.20
N GLU A 214 -19.59 -15.38 12.20
CA GLU A 214 -21.00 -15.80 12.22
C GLU A 214 -21.43 -16.50 10.91
N ASN A 215 -20.85 -16.13 9.78
CA ASN A 215 -21.17 -16.74 8.48
C ASN A 215 -20.40 -18.05 8.24
N THR A 216 -19.13 -18.14 8.66
CA THR A 216 -18.29 -19.33 8.47
C THR A 216 -18.73 -20.52 9.32
N THR A 217 -19.37 -20.29 10.47
CA THR A 217 -19.79 -21.37 11.40
C THR A 217 -21.03 -22.14 10.96
N LYS A 218 -21.70 -21.74 9.87
CA LYS A 218 -22.88 -22.45 9.35
C LYS A 218 -22.51 -23.60 8.41
N SER A 219 -21.67 -24.53 8.88
CA SER A 219 -21.52 -25.83 8.22
C SER A 219 -22.64 -26.74 8.71
N TYR A 220 -23.74 -26.79 7.98
CA TYR A 220 -24.74 -27.82 8.18
C TYR A 220 -24.13 -29.14 7.70
N LYS A 221 -23.58 -29.93 8.62
CA LYS A 221 -23.37 -31.36 8.34
C LYS A 221 -24.76 -31.96 8.24
N THR A 222 -25.25 -32.17 7.02
CA THR A 222 -26.40 -33.03 6.79
C THR A 222 -26.05 -34.37 7.44
N PRO A 223 -26.76 -34.81 8.50
CA PRO A 223 -26.45 -36.09 9.11
C PRO A 223 -26.59 -37.15 8.01
N SER A 224 -25.53 -37.91 7.77
CA SER A 224 -25.56 -39.03 6.83
C SER A 224 -26.58 -40.04 7.34
N PHE A 225 -27.80 -39.99 6.80
CA PHE A 225 -28.88 -40.93 7.13
C PHE A 225 -28.46 -42.39 6.92
N ALA A 226 -27.50 -42.61 6.02
CA ALA A 226 -26.94 -43.90 5.70
C ALA A 226 -26.29 -44.61 6.89
N ASP A 227 -25.64 -43.88 7.81
CA ASP A 227 -24.76 -44.52 8.81
C ASP A 227 -25.54 -45.09 9.99
N LYS A 228 -26.56 -44.36 10.49
CA LYS A 228 -27.39 -44.82 11.61
C LYS A 228 -28.25 -46.03 11.24
N PHE A 229 -28.90 -46.00 10.08
CA PHE A 229 -29.77 -47.10 9.65
C PHE A 229 -28.96 -48.35 9.27
N TYR A 230 -27.82 -48.18 8.61
CA TYR A 230 -26.90 -49.29 8.33
C TYR A 230 -26.36 -49.91 9.61
N LYS A 231 -25.92 -49.09 10.57
CA LYS A 231 -25.42 -49.55 11.87
C LYS A 231 -26.49 -50.32 12.64
N PHE A 232 -27.73 -49.83 12.65
CA PHE A 232 -28.86 -50.58 13.19
C PHE A 232 -29.04 -51.92 12.46
N LEU A 233 -29.15 -51.96 11.13
CA LEU A 233 -29.36 -53.23 10.40
C LEU A 233 -28.25 -54.27 10.61
N VAL A 234 -26.99 -53.84 10.72
CA VAL A 234 -25.83 -54.75 10.84
C VAL A 234 -25.60 -55.21 12.28
N TYR A 235 -25.88 -54.35 13.25
CA TYR A 235 -25.57 -54.58 14.66
C TYR A 235 -26.79 -54.73 15.57
N ASP A 236 -28.01 -54.73 15.00
CA ASP A 236 -29.23 -55.02 15.75
C ASP A 236 -29.06 -56.34 16.52
N LYS A 237 -29.41 -56.30 17.81
CA LYS A 237 -29.28 -57.41 18.79
C LYS A 237 -27.85 -57.88 19.09
N LYS A 238 -26.79 -57.19 18.62
CA LYS A 238 -25.41 -57.46 19.04
C LYS A 238 -25.06 -56.57 20.23
N VAL A 239 -24.91 -57.19 21.39
CA VAL A 239 -24.59 -56.50 22.65
C VAL A 239 -23.29 -57.07 23.20
N LEU A 240 -22.32 -56.20 23.51
CA LEU A 240 -21.12 -56.58 24.23
C LEU A 240 -21.43 -56.53 25.73
N ARG A 241 -21.25 -57.66 26.42
CA ARG A 241 -21.46 -57.74 27.87
C ARG A 241 -20.12 -57.86 28.59
N PHE A 242 -19.82 -56.88 29.41
CA PHE A 242 -18.66 -56.86 30.29
C PHE A 242 -19.10 -57.03 31.73
N THR A 243 -18.27 -57.71 32.54
CA THR A 243 -18.47 -57.77 33.99
C THR A 243 -17.47 -56.82 34.62
N GLY A 244 -17.98 -55.82 35.34
CA GLY A 244 -17.20 -54.84 36.08
C GLY A 244 -17.39 -55.03 37.58
N VAL A 245 -16.40 -54.57 38.34
CA VAL A 245 -16.48 -54.51 39.80
C VAL A 245 -16.29 -53.07 40.20
N TRP A 246 -17.19 -52.58 41.04
CA TRP A 246 -17.04 -51.30 41.72
C TRP A 246 -16.52 -51.59 43.13
N ASP A 247 -15.28 -51.22 43.35
CA ASP A 247 -14.59 -51.41 44.62
C ASP A 247 -14.53 -50.07 45.36
N ASP A 248 -15.40 -49.89 46.36
CA ASP A 248 -15.45 -48.68 47.18
C ASP A 248 -15.05 -48.96 48.64
N ARG A 249 -14.23 -49.98 48.89
CA ARG A 249 -13.88 -50.44 50.25
C ARG A 249 -13.09 -49.44 51.10
N ASP A 250 -12.53 -48.41 50.48
CA ASP A 250 -11.75 -47.37 51.16
C ASP A 250 -12.63 -46.28 51.82
N SER A 251 -13.95 -46.31 51.58
CA SER A 251 -14.93 -45.39 52.16
C SER A 251 -15.53 -45.94 53.46
N GLU A 252 -15.95 -45.07 54.40
CA GLU A 252 -16.45 -45.44 55.74
C GLU A 252 -17.70 -46.37 55.71
N TYR A 253 -18.42 -46.44 54.58
CA TYR A 253 -19.54 -47.36 54.32
C TYR A 253 -19.39 -48.09 52.96
N GLY A 254 -18.15 -48.32 52.54
CA GLY A 254 -17.79 -48.89 51.25
C GLY A 254 -18.42 -50.25 50.94
N THR A 255 -18.93 -50.42 49.73
CA THR A 255 -19.44 -51.71 49.23
C THR A 255 -18.59 -52.26 48.09
N PHE A 256 -18.54 -53.60 48.00
CA PHE A 256 -17.93 -54.30 46.87
C PHE A 256 -19.03 -54.84 45.98
N ASP A 257 -19.37 -54.09 44.94
CA ASP A 257 -20.52 -54.37 44.09
C ASP A 257 -20.11 -54.83 42.70
N LYS A 258 -20.74 -55.89 42.21
CA LYS A 258 -20.52 -56.39 40.84
C LYS A 258 -21.56 -55.79 39.90
N TYR A 259 -21.12 -55.39 38.72
CA TYR A 259 -21.97 -54.79 37.69
C TYR A 259 -21.81 -55.53 36.35
N SER A 260 -22.91 -55.64 35.61
CA SER A 260 -22.92 -56.06 34.21
C SER A 260 -23.10 -54.82 33.34
N ILE A 261 -22.12 -54.55 32.49
CA ILE A 261 -22.13 -53.43 31.54
C ILE A 261 -22.48 -54.00 30.16
N LEU A 262 -23.61 -53.57 29.61
CA LEU A 262 -24.13 -53.95 28.32
C LEU A 262 -23.89 -52.78 27.35
N TYR A 263 -23.12 -52.99 26.29
CA TYR A 263 -22.88 -52.00 25.24
C TYR A 263 -23.62 -52.41 23.96
N TYR A 264 -24.56 -51.57 23.53
CA TYR A 264 -25.40 -51.79 22.35
C TYR A 264 -24.69 -51.24 21.10
N LEU A 265 -24.27 -52.14 20.21
CA LEU A 265 -23.52 -51.77 19.00
C LEU A 265 -24.39 -51.05 17.94
N ALA A 266 -25.72 -51.13 18.06
CA ALA A 266 -26.66 -50.54 17.12
C ALA A 266 -26.75 -49.01 17.23
N ASP A 267 -26.58 -48.46 18.43
CA ASP A 267 -26.78 -47.04 18.74
C ASP A 267 -25.68 -46.42 19.62
N ASP A 268 -24.62 -47.18 19.93
CA ASP A 268 -23.51 -46.79 20.82
C ASP A 268 -23.93 -46.43 22.24
N THR A 269 -25.09 -46.94 22.69
CA THR A 269 -25.54 -46.75 24.07
C THR A 269 -25.02 -47.85 24.99
N PHE A 270 -24.94 -47.56 26.29
CA PHE A 270 -24.58 -48.56 27.29
C PHE A 270 -25.54 -48.54 28.47
N GLU A 271 -25.78 -49.72 29.03
CA GLU A 271 -26.63 -49.95 30.20
C GLU A 271 -25.81 -50.67 31.27
N ILE A 272 -25.88 -50.17 32.51
CA ILE A 272 -25.14 -50.73 33.63
C ILE A 272 -26.15 -51.33 34.60
N GLN A 273 -26.08 -52.64 34.81
CA GLN A 273 -26.96 -53.37 35.72
C GLN A 273 -26.18 -53.86 36.93
N LYS A 274 -26.63 -53.52 38.14
CA LYS A 274 -26.06 -54.08 39.38
C LYS A 274 -26.41 -55.56 39.47
N LEU A 275 -25.40 -56.42 39.59
CA LEU A 275 -25.60 -57.86 39.75
C LEU A 275 -26.01 -58.16 41.20
N PRO A 276 -27.04 -59.00 41.42
CA PRO A 276 -27.42 -59.38 42.77
C PRO A 276 -26.30 -60.21 43.42
N LEU A 277 -25.99 -59.92 44.69
CA LEU A 277 -25.09 -60.74 45.49
C LEU A 277 -25.64 -62.17 45.58
N GLY A 278 -24.77 -63.16 45.36
CA GLY A 278 -25.13 -64.57 45.37
C GLY A 278 -25.76 -64.98 46.70
N ARG A 279 -26.67 -65.96 46.66
CA ARG A 279 -27.44 -66.44 47.82
C ARG A 279 -26.59 -66.94 49.01
N GLU A 280 -25.29 -67.15 48.82
CA GLU A 280 -24.36 -67.65 49.84
C GLU A 280 -23.77 -66.56 50.76
N GLU A 281 -23.86 -65.27 50.42
CA GLU A 281 -23.35 -64.18 51.29
C GLU A 281 -24.43 -63.57 52.22
N ARG A 282 -25.65 -64.15 52.27
CA ARG A 282 -26.72 -63.73 53.20
C ARG A 282 -26.75 -64.49 54.53
N ALA A 283 -25.82 -65.41 54.76
CA ALA A 283 -25.80 -66.24 55.96
C ALA A 283 -24.55 -65.98 56.81
N GLU A 284 -24.55 -64.88 57.56
CA GLU A 284 -23.81 -64.81 58.82
C GLU A 284 -24.84 -64.82 59.97
N PRO A 285 -24.71 -65.74 60.95
CA PRO A 285 -25.68 -65.89 62.03
C PRO A 285 -25.56 -64.74 63.05
N TYR A 286 -26.69 -64.13 63.40
CA TYR A 286 -26.79 -63.26 64.57
C TYR A 286 -26.36 -64.05 65.83
N ALA A 287 -25.22 -63.69 66.41
CA ALA A 287 -24.91 -64.04 67.78
C ALA A 287 -25.61 -63.03 68.72
N PRO A 288 -26.43 -63.46 69.69
CA PRO A 288 -27.02 -62.55 70.66
C PRO A 288 -25.96 -62.08 71.67
N ILE A 289 -25.99 -60.78 71.95
CA ILE A 289 -25.24 -60.14 73.03
C ILE A 289 -26.06 -60.27 74.33
N GLU A 290 -25.35 -60.54 75.44
CA GLU A 290 -25.66 -60.39 76.89
C GLU A 290 -25.35 -61.70 77.66
N ASN A 291 -24.52 -61.74 78.72
CA ASN A 291 -23.97 -60.71 79.62
C ASN A 291 -22.48 -60.91 79.90
#